data_AF-A0A3B8ZWS9-F1
#
_entry.id   AF-A0A3B8ZWS9-F1
#
_cell.length_a   1.000
_cell.length_b   1.000
_cell.length_c   1.000
_cell.angle_alpha   90.00
_cell.angle_beta   90.00
_cell.angle_gamma   90.00
#
_symmetry.space_group_name_H-M   'P 1'
#
loop_
_entity.id
_entity.type
_entity.pdbx_description
1 polymer ?
#
loop_
_entity_poly.entity_id
_entity_poly.type
_entity_poly.pdbx_seq_one_letter_code
_entity_poly.pdbx_strand_id
1 'polypeptide(L)' 'SESASRLLVTVHNENRAAFEARFAGQSCAMIGRITAVAELRIIGLAGSLLVNVANDELKAAWQAPLKEL' A
#
# COMPACT_ATOMS: atom_id res chain seq x y z
N SER A 1 -1.69 -6.05 11.82
CA SER A 1 -0.49 -6.84 12.14
C SER A 1 0.73 -5.95 12.00
N GLU A 2 1.60 -5.96 13.01
CA GLU A 2 2.90 -5.26 13.04
C GLU A 2 4.05 -6.28 13.01
N SER A 3 3.92 -7.34 12.22
CA SER A 3 5.01 -8.31 12.05
C SER A 3 6.24 -7.66 11.41
N ALA A 4 7.42 -7.97 11.96
CA ALA A 4 8.72 -7.54 11.46
C ALA A 4 9.06 -8.15 10.09
N SER A 5 10.12 -7.60 9.46
CA SER A 5 10.66 -8.06 8.18
C SER A 5 9.67 -8.05 7.01
N ARG A 6 8.69 -7.13 7.06
CA ARG A 6 7.79 -6.83 5.93
C ARG A 6 8.17 -5.50 5.31
N LEU A 7 8.43 -5.51 4.01
CA LEU A 7 8.83 -4.35 3.24
C LEU A 7 7.77 -4.07 2.18
N LEU A 8 7.46 -2.79 1.96
CA LEU A 8 6.67 -2.34 0.83
C LEU A 8 7.59 -1.70 -0.20
N VAL A 9 7.43 -2.10 -1.45
CA VAL A 9 8.20 -1.56 -2.58
C VAL A 9 7.25 -1.15 -3.69
N THR A 10 7.61 -0.10 -4.41
CA THR A 10 6.94 0.26 -5.68
C THR A 10 7.89 -0.08 -6.81
N VAL A 11 7.40 -0.77 -7.83
CA VAL A 11 8.17 -1.20 -9.01
C VAL A 11 7.49 -0.67 -10.25
N HIS A 12 8.27 -0.14 -11.20
CA HIS A 12 7.74 0.18 -12.53
C HIS A 12 7.19 -1.08 -13.20
N ASN A 13 6.06 -0.97 -13.90
CA ASN A 13 5.37 -2.12 -14.49
C ASN A 13 6.27 -2.95 -15.42
N GLU A 14 7.16 -2.29 -16.19
CA GLU A 14 8.13 -2.94 -17.08
C GLU A 14 9.15 -3.82 -16.35
N ASN A 15 9.44 -3.52 -15.08
CA ASN A 15 10.42 -4.24 -14.27
C ASN A 15 9.78 -5.29 -13.36
N ARG A 16 8.44 -5.41 -13.35
CA ARG A 16 7.70 -6.28 -12.43
C ARG A 16 8.15 -7.75 -12.52
N ALA A 17 8.15 -8.31 -13.73
CA ALA A 17 8.48 -9.73 -13.92
C ALA A 17 9.92 -10.04 -13.49
N ALA A 18 10.87 -9.16 -13.83
CA ALA A 18 12.25 -9.29 -13.41
C ALA A 18 12.39 -9.19 -11.88
N PHE A 19 11.65 -8.28 -11.23
CA PHE A 19 11.63 -8.15 -9.78
C PHE A 19 11.08 -9.42 -9.11
N GLU A 20 9.89 -9.88 -9.50
CA GLU A 20 9.25 -11.07 -8.92
C GLU A 20 10.14 -12.31 -9.07
N ALA A 21 10.84 -12.48 -10.20
CA ALA A 21 11.77 -13.58 -10.42
C ALA A 21 12.95 -13.60 -9.42
N ARG A 22 13.41 -12.43 -8.94
CA ARG A 22 14.49 -12.36 -7.93
C ARG A 22 14.05 -12.76 -6.54
N PHE A 23 12.75 -12.71 -6.26
CA PHE A 23 12.16 -13.11 -4.98
C PHE A 23 11.42 -14.45 -5.08
N ALA A 24 11.66 -15.24 -6.13
CA ALA A 24 11.07 -16.57 -6.27
C ALA A 24 11.36 -17.44 -5.03
N GLY A 25 10.30 -18.06 -4.48
CA GLY A 25 10.38 -18.85 -3.26
C GLY A 25 10.36 -18.05 -1.95
N GLN A 26 10.35 -16.71 -2.01
CA GLN A 26 10.13 -15.83 -0.86
C GLN A 26 8.66 -15.37 -0.79
N SER A 27 8.25 -14.86 0.37
CA SER A 27 6.95 -14.19 0.50
C SER A 27 6.98 -12.84 -0.21
N CYS A 28 6.54 -12.81 -1.46
CA CYS A 28 6.46 -11.62 -2.31
C CYS A 28 5.17 -11.64 -3.12
N ALA A 29 4.42 -10.54 -3.10
CA ALA A 29 3.18 -10.40 -3.85
C ALA A 29 2.94 -8.94 -4.26
N MET A 30 2.33 -8.74 -5.44
CA MET A 30 1.77 -7.45 -5.81
C MET A 30 0.45 -7.24 -5.07
N ILE A 31 0.46 -6.37 -4.06
CA ILE A 31 -0.72 -6.10 -3.21
C ILE A 31 -1.54 -4.87 -3.66
N GLY A 32 -1.12 -4.18 -4.73
CA GLY A 32 -1.81 -2.99 -5.21
C GLY A 32 -1.06 -2.30 -6.35
N ARG A 33 -1.55 -1.11 -6.72
CA ARG A 33 -0.95 -0.22 -7.72
C ARG A 33 -1.09 1.23 -7.29
N ILE A 34 -0.14 2.06 -7.67
CA ILE A 34 -0.27 3.51 -7.55
C ILE A 34 -1.20 4.01 -8.65
N THR A 35 -2.07 4.96 -8.31
CA THR A 35 -2.95 5.63 -9.28
C THR A 35 -2.80 7.14 -9.14
N ALA A 36 -3.32 7.90 -10.10
CA ALA A 36 -3.36 9.36 -10.03
C ALA A 36 -4.42 9.89 -9.06
N VAL A 37 -5.37 9.06 -8.61
CA VAL A 37 -6.42 9.46 -7.68
C VAL A 37 -5.82 9.54 -6.28
N ALA A 38 -6.03 10.67 -5.59
CA ALA A 38 -5.51 10.93 -4.26
C ALA A 38 -6.35 10.24 -3.16
N GLU A 39 -6.50 8.92 -3.26
CA GLU A 39 -7.26 8.09 -2.33
C GLU A 39 -6.48 6.82 -1.93
N LEU A 40 -6.75 6.33 -0.71
CA LEU A 40 -6.43 4.98 -0.31
C LEU A 40 -7.67 4.11 -0.46
N ARG A 41 -7.58 3.15 -1.37
CA ARG A 41 -8.61 2.15 -1.60
C ARG A 41 -8.11 0.75 -1.25
N ILE A 42 -8.81 0.05 -0.35
CA ILE A 42 -8.49 -1.33 0.04
C ILE A 42 -9.65 -2.23 -0.35
N ILE A 43 -9.36 -3.24 -1.17
CA ILE A 43 -10.29 -4.29 -1.56
C ILE A 43 -9.96 -5.56 -0.79
N GLY A 44 -10.96 -6.13 -0.12
CA GLY A 44 -10.81 -7.39 0.60
C GLY A 44 -10.62 -8.56 -0.35
N LEU A 45 -10.16 -9.70 0.18
CA LEU A 45 -9.95 -10.92 -0.61
C LEU A 45 -11.25 -11.44 -1.26
N ALA A 46 -12.42 -11.09 -0.70
CA ALA A 46 -13.73 -11.39 -1.26
C ALA A 46 -14.20 -10.39 -2.35
N GLY A 47 -13.36 -9.42 -2.73
CA GLY A 47 -13.67 -8.39 -3.74
C GLY A 47 -14.48 -7.20 -3.21
N SER A 48 -14.87 -7.20 -1.94
CA SER A 48 -15.59 -6.08 -1.32
C SER A 48 -14.68 -4.89 -1.05
N LEU A 49 -15.23 -3.68 -1.18
CA LEU A 49 -14.58 -2.45 -0.78
C LEU A 49 -14.55 -2.36 0.76
N LEU A 50 -13.35 -2.34 1.35
CA LEU A 50 -13.17 -2.26 2.81
C LEU A 50 -12.83 -0.84 3.27
N VAL A 51 -12.01 -0.12 2.51
CA VAL A 51 -11.59 1.26 2.80
C VAL A 51 -11.64 2.06 1.51
N ASN A 52 -12.19 3.27 1.59
CA ASN A 52 -12.09 4.30 0.57
C ASN A 52 -12.03 5.66 1.27
N VAL A 53 -10.84 6.25 1.38
CA VAL A 53 -10.60 7.50 2.10
C VAL A 53 -9.64 8.37 1.30
N ALA A 54 -9.87 9.69 1.29
CA ALA A 54 -8.97 10.64 0.66
C ALA A 54 -7.62 10.72 1.39
N ASN A 55 -6.52 10.86 0.65
CA ASN A 55 -5.18 10.93 1.25
C ASN A 55 -5.02 12.13 2.19
N ASP A 56 -5.68 13.25 1.89
CA ASP A 56 -5.63 14.45 2.73
C ASP A 56 -6.34 14.26 4.08
N GLU A 57 -7.40 13.44 4.12
CA GLU A 57 -8.07 13.10 5.38
C GLU A 57 -7.17 12.24 6.27
N LEU A 58 -6.52 11.22 5.70
CA LEU A 58 -5.54 10.40 6.42
C LEU A 58 -4.37 11.24 6.94
N LYS A 59 -3.85 12.15 6.09
CA LYS A 59 -2.77 13.07 6.47
C LYS A 59 -3.21 14.00 7.60
N ALA A 60 -4.39 14.59 7.51
CA ALA A 60 -4.92 15.48 8.54
C ALA A 60 -5.12 14.75 9.87
N ALA A 61 -5.70 13.54 9.84
CA ALA A 61 -5.88 12.70 11.02
C ALA A 61 -4.55 12.33 11.70
N TRP A 62 -3.52 12.01 10.90
CA TRP A 62 -2.18 11.73 11.43
C TRP A 62 -1.50 12.97 12.04
N GLN A 63 -1.66 14.15 11.43
CA GLN A 63 -1.05 15.38 11.92
C GLN A 63 -1.76 15.99 13.13
N ALA A 64 -3.07 15.78 13.27
CA ALA A 64 -3.88 16.38 14.33
C ALA A 64 -3.29 16.23 15.75
N PRO A 65 -2.89 15.03 16.23
CA PRO A 65 -2.34 14.87 17.58
C PRO A 65 -0.97 15.53 17.78
N LEU A 66 -0.28 15.94 16.71
CA LEU A 66 1.04 16.58 16.77
C LEU A 66 0.99 18.11 16.77
N LYS A 67 -0.17 18.72 16.47
CA LYS A 67 -0.30 20.18 16.33
C LYS A 67 -0.43 20.94 17.65
N GLU A 68 -0.74 20.23 18.74
CA GLU A 68 -0.87 20.79 20.09
C GLU A 68 0.35 20.48 20.98
N LEU A 69 1.37 19.81 20.43
CA LEU A 69 2.69 19.61 21.03
C LEU A 69 3.61 20.80 20.72
#